data_AF-A0A2N6P393-F1
#
_entry.id   AF-A0A2N6P393-F1
#
_cell.length_a   1.000
_cell.length_b   1.000
_cell.length_c   1.000
_cell.angle_alpha   90.00
_cell.angle_beta   90.00
_cell.angle_gamma   90.00
#
_symmetry.space_group_name_H-M   'P 1'
#
loop_
_entity.id
_entity.type
_entity.pdbx_description
1 polymer ?
#
loop_
_entity_poly.entity_id
_entity_poly.type
_entity_poly.pdbx_seq_one_letter_code
_entity_poly.pdbx_strand_id
1 'polypeptide(L)'
;MWVWSGRPPSITYPDVWHYSLLAFALLLAMFLVALDISIIATAIPTITAEFHSVSQIGWYGSAFFMSLAAFQAFWAFAPNSNVLILGRAIQGLDGAGITCGCYTIFAFITLPKNMPAILGLSSSVWSCSSVLGPLLGGLFTEDLTW
;
A
#
# COMPACT_ATOMS: atom_id res chain seq x y z
N MET A 1 -41.14 -0.51 5.41
CA MET A 1 -40.16 -1.37 6.11
C MET A 1 -39.76 -2.46 5.12
N TRP A 2 -38.67 -2.27 4.37
CA TRP A 2 -38.25 -3.18 3.30
C TRP A 2 -37.47 -4.35 3.91
N VAL A 3 -38.12 -5.51 4.04
CA VAL A 3 -37.46 -6.77 4.43
C VAL A 3 -36.78 -7.34 3.19
N TRP A 4 -35.44 -7.34 3.21
CA TRP A 4 -34.58 -7.99 2.23
C TRP A 4 -34.84 -9.52 2.29
N SER A 5 -35.55 -10.08 1.30
CA SER A 5 -35.93 -11.51 1.26
C SER A 5 -34.99 -12.41 0.45
N GLY A 6 -33.86 -11.87 -0.03
CA GLY A 6 -32.81 -12.66 -0.66
C GLY A 6 -31.90 -13.31 0.39
N ARG A 7 -31.69 -14.63 0.33
CA ARG A 7 -30.57 -15.24 1.07
C ARG A 7 -29.27 -14.52 0.64
N PRO A 8 -28.38 -14.13 1.56
CA PRO A 8 -27.12 -13.54 1.16
C PRO A 8 -26.39 -14.53 0.24
N PRO A 9 -25.75 -14.06 -0.85
CA PRO A 9 -25.02 -14.93 -1.76
C PRO A 9 -24.01 -15.77 -0.97
N SER A 10 -23.94 -17.08 -1.24
CA SER A 10 -22.98 -17.97 -0.60
C SER A 10 -21.57 -17.59 -1.06
N ILE A 11 -20.82 -16.92 -0.19
CA ILE A 11 -19.43 -16.54 -0.44
C ILE A 11 -18.62 -17.82 -0.60
N THR A 12 -18.17 -18.08 -1.83
CA THR A 12 -17.31 -19.22 -2.17
C THR A 12 -15.87 -18.75 -2.13
N TYR A 13 -15.12 -19.25 -1.14
CA TYR A 13 -13.72 -18.89 -0.97
C TYR A 13 -12.84 -19.61 -1.99
N PRO A 14 -11.74 -18.99 -2.45
CA PRO A 14 -10.80 -19.62 -3.36
C PRO A 14 -10.15 -20.85 -2.71
N ASP A 15 -9.78 -21.81 -3.55
CA ASP A 15 -9.03 -22.99 -3.11
C ASP A 15 -7.67 -22.59 -2.48
N VAL A 16 -7.14 -23.43 -1.60
CA VAL A 16 -5.99 -23.13 -0.72
C VAL A 16 -4.77 -22.68 -1.52
N TRP A 17 -4.55 -23.26 -2.70
CA TRP A 17 -3.45 -22.89 -3.59
C TRP A 17 -3.59 -21.47 -4.16
N HIS A 18 -4.77 -21.16 -4.70
CA HIS A 18 -5.09 -19.83 -5.24
C HIS A 18 -5.05 -18.78 -4.14
N TYR A 19 -5.57 -19.11 -2.96
CA TYR A 19 -5.49 -18.27 -1.77
C TYR A 19 -4.04 -17.98 -1.37
N SER A 20 -3.17 -19.00 -1.34
CA SER A 20 -1.77 -18.84 -0.92
C SER A 20 -0.97 -17.98 -1.90
N LEU A 21 -1.19 -18.15 -3.21
CA LEU A 21 -0.58 -17.32 -4.25
C LEU A 21 -1.04 -15.85 -4.12
N LEU A 22 -2.34 -15.62 -3.95
CA LEU A 22 -2.88 -14.28 -3.74
C LEU A 22 -2.34 -13.64 -2.46
N ALA A 23 -2.33 -14.39 -1.36
CA ALA A 23 -1.82 -13.91 -0.08
C ALA A 23 -0.33 -13.54 -0.17
N PHE A 24 0.49 -14.38 -0.81
CA PHE A 24 1.90 -14.09 -1.02
C PHE A 24 2.12 -12.84 -1.88
N ALA A 25 1.42 -12.74 -3.01
CA ALA A 25 1.50 -11.57 -3.89
C ALA A 25 1.09 -10.28 -3.18
N LEU A 26 0.03 -10.33 -2.35
CA LEU A 26 -0.43 -9.17 -1.57
C LEU A 26 0.57 -8.78 -0.48
N LEU A 27 1.14 -9.75 0.25
CA LEU A 27 2.15 -9.47 1.28
C LEU A 27 3.43 -8.91 0.67
N LEU A 28 3.86 -9.41 -0.49
CA LEU A 28 5.00 -8.89 -1.23
C LEU A 28 4.76 -7.46 -1.71
N ALA A 29 3.57 -7.18 -2.26
CA ALA A 29 3.20 -5.83 -2.67
C ALA A 29 3.21 -4.85 -1.48
N MET A 30 2.66 -5.25 -0.33
CA MET A 30 2.69 -4.44 0.89
C MET A 30 4.13 -4.21 1.39
N PHE A 31 5.00 -5.20 1.27
CA PHE A 31 6.42 -5.07 1.62
C PHE A 31 7.14 -4.06 0.74
N LEU A 32 6.97 -4.14 -0.58
CA LEU A 32 7.65 -3.24 -1.53
C LEU A 32 7.23 -1.79 -1.34
N VAL A 33 5.95 -1.52 -1.10
CA VAL A 33 5.47 -0.16 -0.81
C VAL A 33 6.06 0.38 0.49
N ALA A 34 6.05 -0.44 1.55
CA ALA A 34 6.64 -0.04 2.81
C ALA A 34 8.14 0.23 2.65
N LEU A 35 8.83 -0.55 1.81
CA LEU A 35 10.25 -0.42 1.55
C LEU A 35 10.55 0.91 0.83
N ASP A 36 9.75 1.24 -0.18
CA ASP A 36 9.89 2.48 -0.95
C ASP A 36 9.72 3.72 -0.07
N ILE A 37 8.69 3.74 0.77
CA ILE A 37 8.47 4.82 1.76
C ILE A 37 9.65 4.94 2.73
N SER A 38 10.22 3.81 3.13
CA SER A 38 11.32 3.76 4.10
C SER A 38 12.66 4.23 3.49
N ILE A 39 12.93 3.90 2.22
CA ILE A 39 14.13 4.34 1.49
C ILE A 39 14.06 5.85 1.19
N ILE A 40 12.91 6.35 0.75
CA ILE A 40 12.72 7.80 0.49
C ILE A 40 13.00 8.60 1.77
N ALA A 41 12.50 8.14 2.92
CA ALA A 41 12.69 8.82 4.20
C ALA A 41 14.18 8.97 4.59
N THR A 42 15.03 7.99 4.26
CA THR A 42 16.46 8.05 4.55
C THR A 42 17.28 8.77 3.49
N ALA A 43 16.78 8.87 2.26
CA ALA A 43 17.42 9.64 1.19
C ALA A 43 17.22 11.17 1.29
N ILE A 44 16.12 11.63 1.90
CA ILE A 44 15.81 13.07 2.09
C ILE A 44 16.98 13.89 2.69
N PRO A 45 17.62 13.48 3.80
CA PRO A 45 18.72 14.26 4.39
C PRO A 45 19.92 14.38 3.46
N THR A 46 20.27 13.31 2.73
CA THR A 46 21.39 13.30 1.77
C THR A 46 21.11 14.23 0.59
N ILE A 47 19.92 14.14 -0.02
CA ILE A 47 19.49 15.03 -1.10
C ILE A 47 19.48 16.48 -0.62
N THR A 48 18.97 16.74 0.59
CA THR A 48 18.94 18.11 1.12
C THR A 48 20.35 18.68 1.34
N ALA A 49 21.28 17.85 1.81
CA ALA A 49 22.67 18.26 2.03
C ALA A 49 23.35 18.69 0.72
N GLU A 50 23.04 18.03 -0.39
CA GLU A 50 23.55 18.37 -1.72
C GLU A 50 22.98 19.70 -2.26
N PHE A 51 21.67 19.92 -2.14
CA PHE A 51 21.02 21.11 -2.70
C PHE A 51 21.16 22.38 -1.83
N HIS A 52 21.85 22.31 -0.68
CA HIS A 52 22.06 23.42 0.29
C HIS A 52 20.77 24.18 0.68
N SER A 53 19.60 23.53 0.56
CA SER A 53 18.26 24.14 0.67
C SER A 53 17.43 23.43 1.74
N VAL A 54 17.77 23.70 3.01
CA VAL A 54 17.05 23.16 4.18
C VAL A 54 15.59 23.65 4.29
N SER A 55 15.22 24.73 3.61
CA SER A 55 13.84 25.24 3.62
C SER A 55 12.86 24.37 2.83
N GLN A 56 13.35 23.47 1.96
CA GLN A 56 12.51 22.60 1.12
C GLN A 56 12.36 21.16 1.66
N ILE A 57 12.98 20.82 2.81
CA ILE A 57 12.84 19.50 3.47
C ILE A 57 11.37 19.07 3.58
N GLY A 58 10.52 20.00 4.03
CA GLY A 58 9.10 19.73 4.22
C GLY A 58 8.38 19.44 2.91
N TRP A 59 8.80 20.06 1.81
CA TRP A 59 8.18 19.87 0.49
C TRP A 59 8.53 18.53 -0.13
N TYR A 60 9.71 17.95 0.10
CA TYR A 60 10.05 16.62 -0.43
C TYR A 60 9.16 15.52 0.15
N GLY A 61 9.02 15.48 1.49
CA GLY A 61 8.11 14.54 2.14
C GLY A 61 6.64 14.84 1.82
N SER A 62 6.25 16.12 1.76
CA SER A 62 4.88 16.52 1.47
C SER A 62 4.47 16.30 0.03
N ALA A 63 5.37 16.43 -0.95
CA ALA A 63 5.09 16.17 -2.35
C ALA A 63 4.73 14.70 -2.58
N PHE A 64 5.41 13.78 -1.88
CA PHE A 64 5.07 12.36 -1.88
C PHE A 64 3.66 12.14 -1.33
N PHE A 65 3.35 12.61 -0.11
CA PHE A 65 2.02 12.47 0.49
C PHE A 65 0.92 13.23 -0.27
N MET A 66 1.23 14.37 -0.90
CA MET A 66 0.30 15.12 -1.74
C MET A 66 -0.01 14.41 -3.04
N SER A 67 0.98 13.77 -3.66
CA SER A 67 0.77 12.94 -4.86
C SER A 67 -0.15 11.77 -4.49
N LEU A 68 0.20 11.05 -3.41
CA LEU A 68 -0.62 10.01 -2.79
C LEU A 68 -2.07 10.47 -2.57
N ALA A 69 -2.22 11.67 -2.01
CA ALA A 69 -3.51 12.25 -1.66
C ALA A 69 -4.30 12.76 -2.88
N ALA A 70 -3.63 13.20 -3.94
CA ALA A 70 -4.26 13.67 -5.16
C ALA A 70 -4.79 12.50 -6.00
N PHE A 71 -3.99 11.42 -6.13
CA PHE A 71 -4.41 10.21 -6.83
C PHE A 71 -5.57 9.49 -6.12
N GLN A 72 -5.67 9.55 -4.78
CA GLN A 72 -6.85 9.01 -4.09
C GLN A 72 -8.14 9.80 -4.39
N ALA A 73 -8.06 11.13 -4.44
CA ALA A 73 -9.23 11.99 -4.57
C ALA A 73 -9.81 11.97 -5.98
N PHE A 74 -8.94 11.85 -7.00
CA PHE A 74 -9.33 11.88 -8.40
C PHE A 74 -10.37 10.80 -8.76
N TRP A 75 -10.22 9.58 -8.26
CA TRP A 75 -11.14 8.48 -8.56
C TRP A 75 -12.38 8.43 -7.67
N ALA A 76 -12.42 9.20 -6.58
CA ALA A 76 -13.59 9.28 -5.71
C ALA A 76 -14.80 9.97 -6.40
N PHE A 77 -14.55 10.80 -7.41
CA PHE A 77 -15.57 11.48 -8.21
C PHE A 77 -16.01 10.70 -9.46
N ALA A 78 -15.73 9.40 -9.55
CA ALA A 78 -16.07 8.59 -10.73
C ALA A 78 -17.60 8.45 -10.92
N PRO A 79 -18.16 8.77 -12.11
CA PRO A 79 -19.60 8.78 -12.33
C PRO A 79 -20.23 7.39 -12.54
N ASN A 80 -19.43 6.34 -12.79
CA ASN A 80 -19.92 4.99 -13.14
C ASN A 80 -19.09 3.89 -12.44
N SER A 81 -19.69 2.74 -12.12
CA SER A 81 -19.02 1.65 -11.38
C SER A 81 -17.80 1.05 -12.08
N ASN A 82 -17.82 0.94 -13.42
CA ASN A 82 -16.67 0.45 -14.20
C ASN A 82 -15.47 1.40 -14.10
N VAL A 83 -15.74 2.71 -14.03
CA VAL A 83 -14.71 3.75 -13.86
C VAL A 83 -14.21 3.77 -12.41
N LEU A 84 -15.07 3.49 -11.44
CA LEU A 84 -14.67 3.31 -10.05
C LEU A 84 -13.79 2.07 -9.85
N ILE A 85 -14.10 0.94 -10.50
CA ILE A 85 -13.31 -0.30 -10.44
C ILE A 85 -11.96 -0.12 -11.14
N LEU A 86 -11.95 0.48 -12.33
CA LEU A 86 -10.71 0.84 -13.03
C LEU A 86 -9.88 1.84 -12.23
N GLY A 87 -10.55 2.82 -11.61
CA GLY A 87 -9.94 3.80 -10.72
C GLY A 87 -9.35 3.15 -9.48
N ARG A 88 -10.01 2.17 -8.85
CA ARG A 88 -9.44 1.38 -7.75
C ARG A 88 -8.27 0.51 -8.20
N ALA A 89 -8.28 -0.01 -9.43
CA ALA A 89 -7.16 -0.74 -9.99
C ALA A 89 -5.92 0.14 -10.21
N ILE A 90 -6.12 1.39 -10.65
CA ILE A 90 -5.04 2.37 -10.86
C ILE A 90 -4.59 3.01 -9.53
N GLN A 91 -5.52 3.33 -8.64
CA GLN A 91 -5.25 3.91 -7.32
C GLN A 91 -4.53 2.90 -6.40
N GLY A 92 -4.71 1.60 -6.67
CA GLY A 92 -3.88 0.53 -6.13
C GLY A 92 -2.43 0.52 -6.62
N LEU A 93 -1.97 1.46 -7.47
CA LEU A 93 -0.55 1.64 -7.77
C LEU A 93 0.13 2.74 -6.93
N ASP A 94 -0.62 3.67 -6.33
CA ASP A 94 -0.06 4.92 -5.76
C ASP A 94 0.03 4.90 -4.22
N GLY A 95 0.41 3.78 -3.60
CA GLY A 95 0.83 3.68 -2.18
C GLY A 95 -0.24 3.85 -1.07
N ALA A 96 -1.26 4.73 -1.18
CA ALA A 96 -2.39 4.79 -0.23
C ALA A 96 -3.50 3.78 -0.54
N GLY A 97 -3.68 3.46 -1.84
CA GLY A 97 -4.65 2.47 -2.29
C GLY A 97 -4.18 1.02 -2.10
N ILE A 98 -2.87 0.78 -1.99
CA ILE A 98 -2.32 -0.58 -1.82
C ILE A 98 -2.69 -1.14 -0.47
N THR A 99 -2.45 -0.39 0.61
CA THR A 99 -2.73 -0.90 1.96
C THR A 99 -4.22 -1.16 2.15
N CYS A 100 -5.10 -0.21 1.75
CA CYS A 100 -6.55 -0.41 1.80
C CYS A 100 -7.05 -1.46 0.80
N GLY A 101 -6.46 -1.55 -0.40
CA GLY A 101 -6.80 -2.50 -1.44
C GLY A 101 -6.43 -3.94 -1.07
N CYS A 102 -5.24 -4.15 -0.50
CA CYS A 102 -4.81 -5.42 0.05
C CYS A 102 -5.75 -5.89 1.16
N TYR A 103 -6.13 -5.01 2.10
CA TYR A 103 -7.12 -5.34 3.13
C TYR A 103 -8.50 -5.64 2.56
N THR A 104 -8.92 -4.92 1.51
CA THR A 104 -10.19 -5.17 0.82
C THR A 104 -10.19 -6.53 0.14
N ILE A 105 -9.12 -6.87 -0.59
CA ILE A 105 -8.97 -8.18 -1.24
C ILE A 105 -8.92 -9.29 -0.19
N PHE A 106 -8.15 -9.11 0.89
CA PHE A 106 -8.15 -10.04 2.02
C PHE A 106 -9.54 -10.20 2.66
N ALA A 107 -10.36 -9.16 2.69
CA ALA A 107 -11.73 -9.25 3.22
C ALA A 107 -12.65 -10.13 2.36
N PHE A 108 -12.36 -10.26 1.07
CA PHE A 108 -13.12 -11.13 0.15
C PHE A 108 -12.55 -12.55 0.03
N ILE A 109 -11.23 -12.73 0.15
CA ILE A 109 -10.59 -14.05 -0.04
C ILE A 109 -10.35 -14.82 1.27
N THR A 110 -10.31 -14.13 2.42
CA THR A 110 -10.01 -14.73 3.72
C THR A 110 -11.28 -14.92 4.52
N LEU A 111 -11.40 -16.06 5.21
CA LEU A 111 -12.48 -16.24 6.18
C LEU A 111 -12.39 -15.17 7.28
N PRO A 112 -13.52 -14.56 7.70
CA PRO A 112 -13.53 -13.54 8.77
C PRO A 112 -12.85 -13.99 10.07
N LYS A 113 -12.83 -15.30 10.35
CA LYS A 113 -12.12 -15.88 11.50
C LYS A 113 -10.59 -15.69 11.46
N ASN A 114 -10.01 -15.67 10.27
CA ASN A 114 -8.56 -15.58 10.06
C ASN A 114 -8.10 -14.15 9.76
N MET A 115 -9.03 -13.21 9.61
CA MET A 115 -8.72 -11.79 9.39
C MET A 115 -7.75 -11.20 10.42
N PRO A 116 -7.88 -11.46 11.73
CA PRO A 116 -6.93 -10.96 12.72
C PRO A 116 -5.49 -11.40 12.47
N ALA A 117 -5.30 -12.63 11.98
CA ALA A 117 -3.97 -13.14 11.66
C ALA A 117 -3.37 -12.44 10.43
N ILE A 118 -4.18 -12.14 9.42
CA ILE A 118 -3.75 -11.40 8.22
C ILE A 118 -3.40 -9.94 8.55
N LEU A 119 -4.20 -9.29 9.39
CA LEU A 119 -3.90 -7.94 9.88
C LEU A 119 -2.58 -7.93 10.68
N GLY A 120 -2.37 -8.92 11.55
CA GLY A 120 -1.12 -9.07 12.31
C GLY A 120 0.09 -9.31 11.40
N LEU A 121 -0.06 -10.20 10.41
CA LEU A 121 0.99 -10.49 9.44
C LEU A 121 1.35 -9.24 8.62
N SER A 122 0.34 -8.46 8.22
CA SER A 122 0.53 -7.20 7.49
C SER A 122 1.32 -6.17 8.30
N SER A 123 1.05 -6.05 9.60
CA SER A 123 1.82 -5.19 10.51
C SER A 123 3.28 -5.66 10.65
N SER A 124 3.50 -6.98 10.72
CA SER A 124 4.87 -7.54 10.76
C SER A 124 5.67 -7.20 9.49
N VAL A 125 5.02 -7.21 8.32
CA VAL A 125 5.65 -6.80 7.05
C VAL A 125 6.13 -5.35 7.12
N TRP A 126 5.29 -4.44 7.65
CA TRP A 126 5.67 -3.05 7.85
C TRP A 126 6.83 -2.89 8.83
N SER A 127 6.85 -3.67 9.92
CA SER A 127 7.98 -3.69 10.85
C SER A 127 9.27 -4.20 10.20
N CYS A 128 9.23 -5.27 9.42
CA CYS A 128 10.40 -5.76 8.68
C CYS A 128 10.93 -4.70 7.70
N SER A 129 10.03 -4.04 6.98
CA SER A 129 10.40 -2.95 6.08
C SER A 129 11.03 -1.77 6.81
N SER A 130 10.56 -1.43 8.01
CA SER A 130 11.13 -0.32 8.79
C SER A 130 12.59 -0.57 9.21
N VAL A 131 13.02 -1.84 9.28
CA VAL A 131 14.40 -2.23 9.57
C VAL A 131 15.22 -2.30 8.28
N LEU A 132 14.67 -2.93 7.23
CA LEU A 132 15.38 -3.12 5.96
C LEU A 132 15.49 -1.85 5.12
N GLY A 133 14.53 -0.93 5.21
CA GLY A 133 14.51 0.32 4.46
C GLY A 133 15.70 1.22 4.76
N PRO A 134 16.00 1.55 6.04
CA PRO A 134 17.18 2.31 6.39
C PRO A 134 18.49 1.61 6.03
N LEU A 135 18.57 0.28 6.17
CA LEU A 135 19.76 -0.49 5.79
C LEU A 135 20.04 -0.41 4.29
N LEU A 136 19.01 -0.61 3.46
CA LEU A 136 19.15 -0.54 2.01
C LEU A 136 19.32 0.91 1.53
N GLY A 137 18.60 1.86 2.10
CA GLY A 137 18.78 3.29 1.81
C GLY A 137 20.17 3.80 2.17
N GLY A 138 20.74 3.35 3.29
CA GLY A 138 22.11 3.64 3.70
C GLY A 138 23.13 3.13 2.68
N LEU A 139 23.02 1.87 2.26
CA LEU A 139 23.85 1.28 1.20
C LEU A 139 23.75 2.08 -0.11
N PHE A 140 22.55 2.49 -0.51
CA PHE A 140 22.35 3.31 -1.69
C PHE A 140 22.94 4.72 -1.56
N THR A 141 23.06 5.27 -0.36
CA THR A 141 23.67 6.59 -0.14
C THR A 141 25.17 6.55 0.10
N GLU A 142 25.73 5.43 0.55
CA GLU A 142 27.17 5.28 0.87
C GLU A 142 27.98 4.71 -0.30
N ASP A 143 27.47 3.67 -0.99
CA ASP A 143 28.21 2.97 -2.06
C ASP A 143 27.84 3.44 -3.46
N LEU A 144 26.60 3.88 -3.65
CA LEU A 144 26.14 4.53 -4.88
C LEU A 144 26.23 6.03 -4.69
N THR A 145 27.35 6.60 -5.14
CA THR A 145 27.35 8.01 -5.51
C THR A 145 26.22 8.21 -6.52
N TRP A 146 25.21 8.98 -6.12
CA TRP A 146 24.41 9.69 -7.11
C TRP A 146 25.31 10.70 -7.84
#